data_AF-A0A0T6B640-F1
#
_entry.id   AF-A0A0T6B640-F1
#
_cell.length_a   1.000
_cell.length_b   1.000
_cell.length_c   1.000
_cell.angle_alpha   90.00
_cell.angle_beta   90.00
_cell.angle_gamma   90.00
#
_symmetry.space_group_name_H-M   'P 1'
#
loop_
_entity.id
_entity.type
_entity.pdbx_description
1 polymer ?
#
loop_
_entity_poly.entity_id
_entity_poly.type
_entity_poly.pdbx_seq_one_letter_code
_entity_poly.pdbx_strand_id
1 'polypeptide(L)'
;RQLELLLHNFRLDDIAEYFGVKIGMYFAWLGHYTTALSIPAIVGFFFWLCCNGRHQTLEDIGYVLFSVFNVVWATTYLQAWKRYSAELAFRWGTLDQRDDLLAEPRPLF
;
A
#
# COMPACT_ATOMS: atom_id res chain seq x y z
N ARG A 1 -12.28 -16.21 -1.30
CA ARG A 1 -11.75 -15.08 -2.11
C ARG A 1 -12.79 -13.99 -2.39
N GLN A 2 -13.87 -14.19 -3.15
CA GLN A 2 -14.88 -13.12 -3.39
C GLN A 2 -15.63 -12.68 -2.11
N LEU A 3 -16.00 -13.63 -1.24
CA LEU A 3 -16.62 -13.34 0.06
C LEU A 3 -15.68 -12.62 1.04
N GLU A 4 -14.38 -12.89 1.00
CA GLU A 4 -13.39 -12.23 1.87
C GLU A 4 -13.17 -10.77 1.45
N LEU A 5 -13.20 -10.49 0.14
CA LEU A 5 -13.10 -9.14 -0.39
C LEU A 5 -14.34 -8.30 -0.03
N LEU A 6 -15.54 -8.89 -0.06
CA LEU A 6 -16.75 -8.19 0.38
C LEU A 6 -16.75 -7.90 1.88
N LEU A 7 -16.33 -8.86 2.70
CA LEU A 7 -16.29 -8.71 4.17
C LEU A 7 -15.18 -7.74 4.62
N HIS A 8 -14.09 -7.62 3.85
CA HIS A 8 -13.04 -6.64 4.10
C HIS A 8 -13.45 -5.23 3.67
N ASN A 9 -14.08 -5.09 2.49
CA ASN A 9 -14.60 -3.81 2.02
C ASN A 9 -15.64 -3.22 2.98
N PHE A 10 -16.59 -4.05 3.44
CA PHE A 10 -17.62 -3.62 4.38
C PHE A 10 -17.03 -3.06 5.68
N ARG A 11 -15.99 -3.72 6.23
CA ARG A 11 -15.33 -3.26 7.45
C ARG A 11 -14.58 -1.93 7.30
N LEU A 12 -14.02 -1.65 6.13
CA LEU A 12 -13.35 -0.36 5.88
C LEU A 12 -14.37 0.78 5.76
N ASP A 13 -15.52 0.51 5.14
CA ASP A 13 -16.61 1.47 4.99
C ASP A 13 -17.18 1.85 6.37
N ASP A 14 -17.42 0.87 7.26
CA ASP A 14 -17.90 1.12 8.64
C ASP A 14 -16.93 2.00 9.46
N ILE A 15 -15.62 1.73 9.34
CA ILE A 15 -14.58 2.51 10.04
C ILE A 15 -14.52 3.93 9.49
N ALA A 16 -14.63 4.10 8.16
CA ALA A 16 -14.63 5.41 7.53
C ALA A 16 -15.88 6.23 7.88
N GLU A 17 -17.04 5.58 8.03
CA GLU A 17 -18.29 6.24 8.44
C GLU A 17 -18.24 6.66 9.92
N TYR A 18 -17.69 5.82 10.81
CA TYR A 18 -17.61 6.12 12.25
C TYR A 18 -16.47 7.09 12.63
N PHE A 19 -15.26 6.89 12.10
CA PHE A 19 -14.08 7.67 12.44
C PHE A 19 -13.74 8.77 11.42
N GLY A 20 -14.37 8.75 10.24
CA GLY A 20 -14.09 9.65 9.15
C GLY A 20 -13.09 9.09 8.13
N VAL A 21 -13.19 9.61 6.91
CA VAL A 21 -12.45 9.14 5.72
C VAL A 21 -10.93 9.20 5.89
N LYS A 22 -10.39 10.18 6.63
CA LYS A 22 -8.94 10.30 6.86
C LYS A 22 -8.39 9.09 7.63
N ILE A 23 -9.11 8.64 8.66
CA ILE A 23 -8.72 7.48 9.48
C ILE A 23 -9.00 6.18 8.71
N GLY A 24 -10.12 6.10 7.98
CA GLY A 24 -10.41 4.98 7.08
C GLY A 24 -9.32 4.77 6.02
N MET A 25 -8.85 5.84 5.39
CA MET A 25 -7.78 5.78 4.38
C MET A 25 -6.44 5.29 4.97
N TYR A 26 -6.13 5.65 6.23
CA TYR A 26 -4.95 5.15 6.92
C TYR A 26 -5.00 3.63 7.16
N PHE A 27 -6.12 3.11 7.67
CA PHE A 27 -6.28 1.67 7.87
C PHE A 27 -6.28 0.90 6.54
N ALA A 28 -6.91 1.47 5.51
CA ALA A 28 -6.88 0.92 4.16
C ALA A 28 -5.45 0.86 3.60
N TRP A 29 -4.65 1.90 3.83
CA TRP A 29 -3.22 1.93 3.47
C TRP A 29 -2.43 0.86 4.21
N LEU A 30 -2.62 0.74 5.52
CA LEU A 30 -1.91 -0.22 6.34
C LEU A 30 -2.18 -1.67 5.91
N GLY A 31 -3.43 -2.01 5.63
CA GLY A 31 -3.81 -3.33 5.10
C GLY A 31 -3.21 -3.60 3.71
N HIS A 32 -3.24 -2.62 2.82
CA HIS A 32 -2.64 -2.75 1.50
C HIS A 32 -1.10 -2.86 1.56
N TYR A 33 -0.46 -2.11 2.44
CA TYR A 33 1.00 -2.14 2.63
C TYR A 33 1.48 -3.48 3.18
N THR A 34 0.84 -3.98 4.24
CA THR A 34 1.20 -5.26 4.87
C THR A 34 1.04 -6.43 3.91
N THR A 35 -0.01 -6.43 3.08
CA THR A 35 -0.19 -7.45 2.04
C THR A 35 0.84 -7.31 0.92
N ALA A 36 1.17 -6.09 0.48
CA ALA A 36 2.22 -5.86 -0.50
C ALA A 36 3.61 -6.32 -0.01
N LEU A 37 3.92 -6.15 1.29
CA LEU A 37 5.19 -6.55 1.91
C LEU A 37 5.42 -8.06 1.92
N SER A 38 4.37 -8.87 1.80
CA SER A 38 4.51 -10.32 1.69
C SER A 38 5.31 -10.74 0.45
N ILE A 39 5.21 -9.98 -0.66
CA ILE A 39 5.87 -10.28 -1.93
C ILE A 39 7.41 -10.21 -1.80
N PRO A 40 8.03 -9.07 -1.39
CA PRO A 40 9.47 -8.98 -1.23
C PRO A 40 9.98 -9.87 -0.09
N ALA A 41 9.17 -10.12 0.94
CA ALA A 41 9.53 -11.07 2.00
C ALA A 41 9.70 -12.50 1.47
N ILE A 42 8.79 -12.96 0.60
CA ILE A 42 8.89 -14.27 -0.05
C ILE A 42 10.12 -14.32 -0.96
N VAL A 43 10.33 -13.30 -1.80
CA VAL A 43 11.48 -13.24 -2.73
C VAL A 43 12.81 -13.23 -1.96
N GLY A 44 12.91 -12.45 -0.88
CA GLY A 44 14.10 -12.40 -0.03
C GLY A 44 14.35 -13.72 0.69
N PHE A 45 13.28 -14.39 1.15
CA PHE A 45 13.40 -15.72 1.77
C PHE A 45 13.86 -16.78 0.77
N PHE A 46 13.34 -16.77 -0.46
CA PHE A 46 13.83 -17.64 -1.54
C PHE A 46 15.28 -17.35 -1.90
N PHE A 47 15.67 -16.07 -1.99
CA PHE A 47 17.06 -15.68 -2.23
C PHE A 47 17.97 -16.21 -1.12
N TRP A 48 17.59 -16.03 0.14
CA TRP A 48 18.33 -16.55 1.28
C TRP A 48 18.45 -18.08 1.23
N LEU A 49 17.37 -18.82 0.99
CA LEU A 49 17.43 -20.28 0.89
C LEU A 49 18.30 -20.79 -0.28
N CYS A 50 18.23 -20.15 -1.45
CA CYS A 50 18.92 -20.62 -2.65
C CYS A 50 20.39 -20.18 -2.72
N CYS A 51 20.73 -19.01 -2.17
CA CYS A 51 22.04 -18.38 -2.35
C CYS A 51 22.92 -18.39 -1.10
N ASN A 52 22.37 -18.58 0.10
CA ASN A 52 23.16 -18.59 1.33
C ASN A 52 24.18 -19.74 1.34
N GLY A 53 25.47 -19.38 1.39
CA GLY A 53 26.57 -20.36 1.43
C GLY A 53 27.06 -20.84 0.07
N ARG A 54 26.67 -20.19 -1.04
CA ARG A 54 27.25 -20.42 -2.38
C ARG A 54 28.46 -19.51 -2.64
N HIS A 55 29.12 -19.68 -3.79
CA HIS A 55 30.27 -18.86 -4.22
C HIS A 55 29.99 -17.34 -4.15
N GLN A 56 30.97 -16.56 -3.67
CA GLN A 56 30.88 -15.09 -3.45
C GLN A 56 30.39 -14.30 -4.69
N THR A 57 30.75 -14.72 -5.88
CA THR A 57 30.33 -14.06 -7.14
C THR A 57 28.83 -14.24 -7.44
N LEU A 58 28.20 -15.33 -6.99
CA LEU A 58 26.76 -15.55 -7.17
C LEU A 58 25.93 -14.70 -6.21
N GLU A 59 26.44 -14.46 -4.99
CA GLU A 59 25.78 -13.63 -4.00
C GLU A 59 25.77 -12.16 -4.45
N ASP A 60 26.90 -11.63 -4.93
CA ASP A 60 27.01 -10.26 -5.45
C ASP A 60 26.05 -9.99 -6.63
N ILE A 61 26.01 -10.89 -7.62
CA ILE A 61 25.06 -10.80 -8.74
C ILE A 61 23.62 -10.83 -8.22
N GLY A 62 23.34 -11.70 -7.25
CA GLY A 62 22.05 -11.82 -6.58
C GLY A 62 21.59 -10.54 -5.90
N TYR A 63 22.47 -9.87 -5.15
CA TYR A 63 22.15 -8.60 -4.50
C TYR A 63 21.86 -7.48 -5.50
N VAL A 64 22.62 -7.41 -6.60
CA VAL A 64 22.36 -6.43 -7.67
C VAL A 64 20.97 -6.67 -8.28
N LEU A 65 20.63 -7.91 -8.61
CA LEU A 65 19.30 -8.25 -9.14
C LEU A 65 18.17 -7.95 -8.13
N PHE A 66 18.39 -8.25 -6.84
CA PHE A 66 17.44 -7.96 -5.78
C PHE A 66 17.22 -6.45 -5.59
N SER A 67 18.27 -5.63 -5.74
CA SER A 67 18.13 -4.17 -5.65
C SER A 67 17.27 -3.58 -6.77
N VAL A 68 17.48 -4.03 -8.02
CA VAL A 68 16.64 -3.64 -9.16
C VAL A 68 15.20 -4.09 -8.95
N PHE A 69 15.00 -5.32 -8.47
CA PHE A 69 13.67 -5.83 -8.12
C PHE A 69 12.96 -4.98 -7.06
N ASN A 70 13.67 -4.55 -6.00
CA ASN A 70 13.09 -3.70 -4.96
C ASN A 70 12.61 -2.34 -5.51
N VAL A 71 13.38 -1.73 -6.41
CA VAL A 71 12.98 -0.47 -7.06
C VAL A 71 11.72 -0.68 -7.90
N VAL A 72 11.69 -1.74 -8.71
CA VAL A 72 10.50 -2.08 -9.51
C VAL A 72 9.30 -2.35 -8.59
N TRP A 73 9.47 -3.14 -7.53
CA TRP A 73 8.41 -3.43 -6.57
C TRP A 73 7.89 -2.17 -5.85
N ALA A 74 8.78 -1.27 -5.42
CA ALA A 74 8.38 -0.02 -4.78
C ALA A 74 7.57 0.87 -5.73
N THR A 75 7.98 0.95 -7.01
CA THR A 75 7.25 1.74 -8.02
C THR A 75 5.89 1.14 -8.37
N THR A 76 5.79 -0.20 -8.50
CA THR A 76 4.51 -0.86 -8.77
C THR A 76 3.56 -0.75 -7.58
N TYR A 77 4.07 -0.86 -6.35
CA TYR A 77 3.30 -0.64 -5.12
C TYR A 77 2.70 0.77 -5.09
N LEU A 78 3.51 1.81 -5.34
CA LEU A 78 3.02 3.19 -5.36
C LEU A 78 1.94 3.41 -6.43
N GLN A 79 2.08 2.79 -7.60
CA GLN A 79 1.06 2.87 -8.65
C GLN A 79 -0.23 2.13 -8.27
N ALA A 80 -0.12 0.95 -7.67
CA ALA A 80 -1.27 0.19 -7.18
C ALA A 80 -2.01 0.96 -6.08
N TRP A 81 -1.27 1.53 -5.13
CA TRP A 81 -1.83 2.35 -4.07
C TRP A 81 -2.59 3.56 -4.61
N LYS A 82 -2.02 4.29 -5.59
CA LYS A 82 -2.71 5.44 -6.21
C LYS A 82 -4.06 5.07 -6.83
N ARG A 83 -4.14 3.90 -7.47
CA ARG A 83 -5.39 3.40 -8.05
C ARG A 83 -6.40 3.04 -6.96
N TYR A 84 -5.94 2.32 -5.95
CA TYR A 84 -6.79 1.88 -4.84
C TYR A 84 -7.29 3.07 -3.99
N SER A 85 -6.45 4.06 -3.72
CA SER A 85 -6.84 5.27 -2.99
C SER A 85 -7.87 6.09 -3.76
N ALA A 86 -7.75 6.17 -5.10
CA ALA A 86 -8.71 6.87 -5.93
C ALA A 86 -10.08 6.17 -5.96
N GLU A 87 -10.09 4.84 -6.05
CA GLU A 87 -11.33 4.04 -5.95
C GLU A 87 -12.03 4.26 -4.61
N LEU A 88 -11.26 4.25 -3.51
CA LEU A 88 -11.79 4.40 -2.16
C LEU A 88 -12.30 5.84 -1.91
N ALA A 89 -11.57 6.85 -2.38
CA ALA A 89 -12.01 8.25 -2.31
C ALA A 89 -13.27 8.51 -3.15
N PHE A 90 -13.43 7.83 -4.29
CA PHE A 90 -14.65 7.88 -5.09
C PHE A 90 -15.83 7.23 -4.36
N ARG A 91 -15.63 6.02 -3.81
CA ARG A 91 -16.67 5.29 -3.06
C ARG A 91 -17.16 6.05 -1.83
N TRP A 92 -16.25 6.72 -1.12
CA TRP A 92 -16.59 7.51 0.07
C TRP A 92 -17.05 8.94 -0.24
N GLY A 93 -17.15 9.33 -1.51
CA GLY A 93 -17.68 10.64 -1.91
C GLY A 93 -16.78 11.83 -1.59
N THR A 94 -15.53 11.61 -1.14
CA THR A 94 -14.58 12.68 -0.79
C THR A 94 -13.74 13.17 -1.96
N LEU A 95 -13.96 12.64 -3.17
CA LEU A 95 -13.19 13.02 -4.36
C LEU A 95 -13.46 14.47 -4.80
N ASP A 96 -14.65 15.01 -4.50
CA ASP A 96 -15.10 16.38 -4.81
C ASP A 96 -15.12 17.30 -3.56
N GLN A 97 -14.29 17.01 -2.56
CA GLN A 97 -14.14 17.90 -1.41
C GLN A 97 -13.52 19.22 -1.93
N ARG A 98 -14.30 20.30 -1.95
CA ARG A 98 -13.89 21.63 -2.41
C ARG A 98 -12.53 22.02 -1.82
N ASP A 99 -11.62 22.47 -2.68
CA ASP A 99 -10.25 22.86 -2.32
C ASP A 99 -10.18 23.62 -0.99
N ASP A 100 -9.17 23.32 -0.16
CA ASP A 100 -8.83 24.05 1.07
C ASP A 100 -8.70 25.57 0.85
N LEU A 101 -8.62 26.02 -0.41
CA LEU A 101 -8.70 27.42 -0.83
C LEU A 101 -10.02 28.11 -0.48
N LEU A 102 -11.12 27.34 -0.33
CA LEU A 102 -12.43 27.83 0.10
C LEU A 102 -12.74 27.45 1.56
N ALA A 103 -11.84 26.76 2.24
CA ALA A 103 -12.00 26.45 3.66
C ALA A 103 -11.83 27.74 4.47
N GLU A 104 -12.73 27.97 5.43
CA GLU A 104 -12.60 29.13 6.31
C GLU A 104 -11.27 29.05 7.08
N PRO A 105 -10.57 30.18 7.23
CA PRO A 105 -9.31 30.21 7.96
C PRO A 105 -9.55 29.70 9.38
N ARG A 106 -8.74 28.72 9.76
CA ARG A 106 -8.76 28.12 11.10
C ARG A 106 -8.69 29.22 12.16
N PRO A 107 -9.57 29.21 13.18
CA PRO A 107 -9.72 30.32 14.12
C PRO A 107 -8.45 30.47 14.97
N LEU A 108 -7.53 31.33 14.50
CA LEU A 108 -6.30 31.85 15.11
C LEU A 108 -5.33 32.46 14.06
N PHE A 109 -5.69 32.52 12.77
CA PHE A 109 -5.05 33.37 11.76
C PHE A 109 -6.08 34.12 10.94
#